data_AF-A0A535EI92-F1
#
_entry.id   AF-A0A535EI92-F1
#
_cell.length_a   1.000
_cell.length_b   1.000
_cell.length_c   1.000
_cell.angle_alpha   90.00
_cell.angle_beta   90.00
_cell.angle_gamma   90.00
#
_symmetry.space_group_name_H-M   'P 1'
#
loop_
_entity.id
_entity.type
_entity.pdbx_description
1 polymer ?
#
loop_
_entity_poly.entity_id
_entity_poly.type
_entity_poly.pdbx_seq_one_letter_code
_entity_poly.pdbx_strand_id
1 'polypeptide(L)'
;MGAAVGCSLQPSPSELWGRPLQSSARNAHATITATSGASGTALQGDGVVVFKPRTAMSFRLRTRPGASPGELDVLEVNGVTYQRGAADQKWQHSSAPAPDPTWTGGTNPRLLGEDTVGGDRAWHLQATRGAAHVEMWVRQRDGYPLQVLTSNGTGTVFRFIYDQFNTASGVAAPRTPDIKPPARALSGRVGGALSLSTARISVISCDDNATPDDQTIVPRPGNRFVVVEVAVQNTGSGDLSTFFDWLLTDSARDTWSQALSVREPSFLGGELAPGETAQGYLTYEVTTSASQLVLTVKLDDDTASFALT
;
A
#
# COMPACT_ATOMS: atom_id res chain seq x y z
N MET A 1 -39.64 36.31 -49.10
CA MET A 1 -39.50 35.00 -48.43
C MET A 1 -38.03 34.82 -48.08
N GLY A 2 -37.65 35.11 -46.83
CA GLY A 2 -36.29 34.89 -46.34
C GLY A 2 -36.28 33.67 -45.43
N ALA A 3 -35.60 32.60 -45.82
CA ALA A 3 -35.43 31.41 -45.00
C ALA A 3 -34.38 31.70 -43.93
N ALA A 4 -34.79 31.65 -42.65
CA ALA A 4 -33.87 31.67 -41.53
C ALA A 4 -33.18 30.30 -41.43
N VAL A 5 -31.88 30.25 -41.77
CA VAL A 5 -31.03 29.10 -41.50
C VAL A 5 -30.77 29.08 -39.99
N GLY A 6 -31.46 28.19 -39.28
CA GLY A 6 -31.19 27.91 -37.88
C GLY A 6 -29.81 27.29 -37.74
N CYS A 7 -28.83 28.09 -37.34
CA CYS A 7 -27.49 27.62 -37.02
C CYS A 7 -27.56 26.93 -35.64
N SER A 8 -27.81 25.63 -35.60
CA SER A 8 -27.57 24.85 -34.37
C SER A 8 -26.05 24.72 -34.21
N LEU A 9 -25.45 25.64 -33.46
CA LEU A 9 -24.04 25.54 -33.08
C LEU A 9 -23.82 24.22 -32.34
N GLN A 10 -23.16 23.29 -33.02
CA GLN A 10 -22.72 22.04 -32.42
C GLN A 10 -21.74 22.37 -31.28
N PRO A 11 -21.87 21.74 -30.09
CA PRO A 11 -20.99 22.02 -28.97
C PRO A 11 -19.52 21.75 -29.34
N SER A 12 -18.62 22.65 -28.97
CA SER A 12 -17.19 22.44 -29.16
C SER A 12 -16.68 21.28 -28.28
N PRO A 13 -15.59 20.59 -28.68
CA PRO A 13 -14.98 19.55 -27.85
C PRO A 13 -14.59 20.03 -26.44
N SER A 14 -14.17 21.29 -26.31
CA SER A 14 -13.81 21.89 -25.01
C SER A 14 -15.02 22.07 -24.10
N GLU A 15 -16.15 22.53 -24.65
CA GLU A 15 -17.40 22.62 -23.90
C GLU A 15 -17.87 21.22 -23.48
N LEU A 16 -17.86 20.25 -24.39
CA LEU A 16 -18.25 18.86 -24.10
C LEU A 16 -17.39 18.22 -23.01
N TRP A 17 -16.08 18.46 -23.04
CA TRP A 17 -15.14 17.97 -22.01
C TRP A 17 -15.44 18.54 -20.61
N GLY A 18 -15.82 19.80 -20.53
CA GLY A 18 -16.15 20.48 -19.28
C GLY A 18 -17.55 20.15 -18.72
N ARG A 19 -18.48 19.66 -19.55
CA ARG A 19 -19.89 19.46 -19.18
C ARG A 19 -20.13 18.64 -17.92
N PRO A 20 -19.47 17.48 -17.71
CA PRO A 20 -19.62 16.73 -16.47
C PRO A 20 -19.38 17.56 -15.20
N LEU A 21 -18.41 18.47 -15.19
CA LEU A 21 -18.14 19.37 -14.06
C LEU A 21 -19.23 20.43 -13.85
N GLN A 22 -19.98 20.76 -14.90
CA GLN A 22 -21.10 21.72 -14.86
C GLN A 22 -22.45 21.03 -14.60
N SER A 23 -22.54 19.72 -14.83
CA SER A 23 -23.76 18.93 -14.65
C SER A 23 -24.18 18.79 -13.17
N SER A 24 -25.39 18.27 -12.94
CA SER A 24 -25.87 17.90 -11.60
C SER A 24 -25.32 16.57 -11.08
N ALA A 25 -24.40 15.89 -11.78
CA ALA A 25 -23.77 14.67 -11.29
C ALA A 25 -22.90 14.96 -10.06
N ARG A 26 -23.19 14.28 -8.95
CA ARG A 26 -22.47 14.38 -7.67
C ARG A 26 -21.73 13.09 -7.36
N ASN A 27 -22.37 11.95 -7.58
CA ASN A 27 -21.79 10.63 -7.45
C ASN A 27 -22.43 9.65 -8.43
N ALA A 28 -21.81 8.48 -8.57
CA ALA A 28 -22.31 7.38 -9.37
C ALA A 28 -21.87 6.06 -8.74
N HIS A 29 -22.65 5.02 -8.96
CA HIS A 29 -22.12 3.67 -8.92
C HIS A 29 -21.16 3.51 -10.12
N ALA A 30 -20.09 2.74 -9.93
CA ALA A 30 -19.06 2.55 -10.92
C ALA A 30 -18.61 1.09 -10.95
N THR A 31 -18.54 0.53 -12.15
CA THR A 31 -17.76 -0.70 -12.39
C THR A 31 -16.41 -0.33 -12.96
N ILE A 32 -15.38 -1.04 -12.52
CA ILE A 32 -14.00 -0.85 -12.98
C ILE A 32 -13.50 -2.16 -13.60
N THR A 33 -12.80 -2.05 -14.72
CA THR A 33 -11.94 -3.11 -15.23
C THR A 33 -10.56 -2.54 -15.48
N ALA A 34 -9.51 -3.26 -15.13
CA ALA A 34 -8.13 -2.87 -15.42
C ALA A 34 -7.44 -3.98 -16.21
N THR A 35 -6.59 -3.61 -17.16
CA THR A 35 -5.72 -4.54 -17.88
C THR A 35 -4.27 -4.07 -17.76
N SER A 36 -3.40 -4.91 -17.18
CA SER A 36 -1.95 -4.69 -17.16
C SER A 36 -1.32 -5.23 -18.44
N GLY A 37 -0.70 -4.34 -19.23
CA GLY A 37 -0.04 -4.73 -20.49
C GLY A 37 1.15 -5.69 -20.34
N ALA A 38 1.76 -5.78 -19.15
CA ALA A 38 2.96 -6.60 -18.91
C ALA A 38 2.67 -7.98 -18.30
N SER A 39 1.58 -8.14 -17.55
CA SER A 39 1.28 -9.37 -16.79
C SER A 39 -0.01 -10.07 -17.22
N GLY A 40 -0.79 -9.47 -18.14
CA GLY A 40 -2.12 -9.97 -18.52
C GLY A 40 -3.12 -9.99 -17.36
N THR A 41 -2.74 -9.50 -16.18
CA THR A 41 -3.59 -9.47 -14.99
C THR A 41 -4.72 -8.49 -15.25
N ALA A 42 -5.92 -9.05 -15.32
CA ALA A 42 -7.14 -8.29 -15.39
C ALA A 42 -7.76 -8.19 -14.00
N LEU A 43 -8.01 -6.96 -13.55
CA LEU A 43 -8.78 -6.69 -12.34
C LEU A 43 -10.19 -6.29 -12.76
N GLN A 44 -11.15 -6.61 -11.90
CA GLN A 44 -12.51 -6.10 -11.99
C GLN A 44 -12.96 -5.63 -10.62
N GLY A 45 -13.86 -4.67 -10.59
CA GLY A 45 -14.38 -4.17 -9.34
C GLY A 45 -15.68 -3.40 -9.50
N ASP A 46 -16.25 -3.13 -8.34
CA ASP A 46 -17.55 -2.50 -8.16
C ASP A 46 -17.42 -1.51 -7.01
N GLY A 47 -18.11 -0.37 -7.11
CA GLY A 47 -17.92 0.68 -6.14
C GLY A 47 -18.68 1.96 -6.42
N VAL A 48 -18.28 3.00 -5.70
CA VAL A 48 -18.87 4.33 -5.77
C VAL A 48 -17.77 5.33 -6.09
N VAL A 49 -18.08 6.26 -7.00
CA VAL A 49 -17.26 7.45 -7.26
C VAL A 49 -18.07 8.69 -6.91
N VAL A 50 -17.49 9.55 -6.09
CA VAL A 50 -17.99 10.89 -5.79
C VAL A 50 -17.19 11.87 -6.65
N PHE A 51 -17.89 12.68 -7.44
CA PHE A 51 -17.30 13.73 -8.26
C PHE A 51 -17.32 15.10 -7.55
N LYS A 52 -18.32 15.34 -6.69
CA LYS A 52 -18.56 16.64 -6.04
C LYS A 52 -18.99 16.49 -4.58
N PRO A 53 -18.63 17.45 -3.70
CA PRO A 53 -17.82 18.65 -3.96
C PRO A 53 -16.32 18.37 -4.06
N ARG A 54 -15.89 17.18 -3.65
CA ARG A 54 -14.52 16.70 -3.75
C ARG A 54 -14.53 15.27 -4.25
N THR A 55 -13.54 14.93 -5.05
CA THR A 55 -13.38 13.56 -5.54
C THR A 55 -13.09 12.62 -4.38
N ALA A 56 -13.82 11.50 -4.36
CA ALA A 56 -13.58 10.38 -3.48
C ALA A 56 -14.08 9.10 -4.14
N MET A 57 -13.57 7.95 -3.75
CA MET A 57 -14.06 6.68 -4.27
C MET A 57 -13.88 5.54 -3.29
N SER A 58 -14.73 4.52 -3.40
CA SER A 58 -14.61 3.26 -2.68
C SER A 58 -14.89 2.13 -3.66
N PHE A 59 -13.92 1.23 -3.85
CA PHE A 59 -14.02 0.08 -4.73
C PHE A 59 -13.65 -1.20 -4.00
N ARG A 60 -14.36 -2.27 -4.35
CA ARG A 60 -13.92 -3.64 -4.07
C ARG A 60 -13.37 -4.24 -5.35
N LEU A 61 -12.07 -4.49 -5.37
CA LEU A 61 -11.34 -5.03 -6.52
C LEU A 61 -11.11 -6.52 -6.33
N ARG A 62 -11.20 -7.27 -7.43
CA ARG A 62 -10.94 -8.71 -7.50
C ARG A 62 -10.10 -9.02 -8.73
N THR A 63 -9.16 -9.94 -8.59
CA THR A 63 -8.50 -10.56 -9.76
C THR A 63 -9.51 -11.39 -10.55
N ARG A 64 -9.41 -11.38 -11.88
CA ARG A 64 -10.26 -12.24 -12.71
C ARG A 64 -9.95 -13.73 -12.47
N PRO A 65 -10.94 -14.62 -12.72
CA PRO A 65 -10.73 -16.07 -12.69
C PRO A 65 -9.54 -16.49 -13.55
N GLY A 66 -8.60 -17.28 -13.01
CA GLY A 66 -7.39 -17.76 -13.70
C GLY A 66 -6.08 -17.08 -13.27
N ALA A 67 -6.15 -15.96 -12.55
CA ALA A 67 -5.02 -15.41 -11.78
C ALA A 67 -5.09 -15.87 -10.31
N SER A 68 -4.01 -15.69 -9.54
CA SER A 68 -4.07 -15.91 -8.08
C SER A 68 -5.22 -15.09 -7.49
N PRO A 69 -6.16 -15.72 -6.78
CA PRO A 69 -7.32 -15.03 -6.23
C PRO A 69 -6.85 -13.99 -5.21
N GLY A 70 -7.25 -12.73 -5.44
CA GLY A 70 -6.99 -11.63 -4.53
C GLY A 70 -8.19 -10.70 -4.53
N GLU A 71 -8.63 -10.31 -3.34
CA GLU A 71 -9.63 -9.27 -3.13
C GLU A 71 -9.00 -8.13 -2.32
N LEU A 72 -9.25 -6.90 -2.77
CA LEU A 72 -8.69 -5.68 -2.23
C LEU A 72 -9.77 -4.61 -2.20
N ASP A 73 -10.10 -4.12 -1.01
CA ASP A 73 -10.86 -2.89 -0.86
C ASP A 73 -9.89 -1.71 -1.05
N VAL A 74 -10.26 -0.75 -1.91
CA VAL A 74 -9.53 0.50 -2.16
C VAL A 74 -10.45 1.68 -1.89
N LEU A 75 -9.96 2.64 -1.12
CA LEU A 75 -10.69 3.83 -0.73
C LEU A 75 -9.79 5.04 -0.92
N GLU A 76 -10.23 6.05 -1.64
CA GLU A 76 -9.51 7.33 -1.75
C GLU A 76 -10.41 8.47 -1.29
N VAL A 77 -9.93 9.26 -0.33
CA VAL A 77 -10.64 10.42 0.20
C VAL A 77 -9.64 11.54 0.47
N ASN A 78 -9.89 12.72 -0.09
CA ASN A 78 -9.00 13.89 0.03
C ASN A 78 -7.54 13.61 -0.39
N GLY A 79 -7.34 12.79 -1.42
CA GLY A 79 -6.00 12.43 -1.92
C GLY A 79 -5.23 11.44 -1.04
N VAL A 80 -5.87 10.88 -0.01
CA VAL A 80 -5.29 9.80 0.81
C VAL A 80 -5.90 8.48 0.37
N THR A 81 -5.03 7.54 0.00
CA THR A 81 -5.42 6.18 -0.39
C THR A 81 -5.30 5.23 0.79
N TYR A 82 -6.38 4.49 1.02
CA TYR A 82 -6.48 3.40 1.98
C TYR A 82 -6.73 2.10 1.23
N GLN A 83 -6.15 1.03 1.73
CA GLN A 83 -6.32 -0.31 1.19
C GLN A 83 -6.59 -1.30 2.31
N ARG A 84 -7.28 -2.40 2.00
CA ARG A 84 -7.49 -3.51 2.93
C ARG A 84 -7.67 -4.80 2.14
N GLY A 85 -6.82 -5.79 2.37
CA GLY A 85 -7.00 -7.12 1.80
C GLY A 85 -8.17 -7.86 2.43
N ALA A 86 -8.65 -8.91 1.79
CA ALA A 86 -9.80 -9.69 2.30
C ALA A 86 -9.59 -10.32 3.69
N ALA A 87 -8.34 -10.67 4.03
CA ALA A 87 -8.00 -11.21 5.35
C ALA A 87 -7.68 -10.11 6.39
N ASP A 88 -7.49 -8.86 5.94
CA ASP A 88 -7.07 -7.78 6.82
C ASP A 88 -8.28 -7.20 7.55
N GLN A 89 -8.16 -7.08 8.88
CA GLN A 89 -9.21 -6.47 9.69
C GLN A 89 -9.17 -4.94 9.69
N LYS A 90 -8.03 -4.34 9.31
CA LYS A 90 -7.81 -2.89 9.36
C LYS A 90 -7.36 -2.35 8.01
N TRP A 91 -7.74 -1.11 7.73
CA TRP A 91 -7.24 -0.34 6.61
C TRP A 91 -5.78 0.02 6.80
N GLN A 92 -5.01 0.09 5.73
CA GLN A 92 -3.65 0.61 5.74
C GLN A 92 -3.52 1.77 4.76
N HIS A 93 -2.64 2.71 5.07
CA HIS A 93 -2.25 3.74 4.10
C HIS A 93 -1.51 3.08 2.94
N SER A 94 -1.86 3.46 1.71
CA SER A 94 -1.14 3.00 0.52
C SER A 94 -0.36 4.15 -0.09
N SER A 95 0.90 3.88 -0.43
CA SER A 95 1.72 4.76 -1.26
C SER A 95 1.49 4.53 -2.76
N ALA A 96 0.79 3.46 -3.14
CA ALA A 96 0.40 3.21 -4.52
C ALA A 96 -0.71 4.20 -4.91
N PRO A 97 -0.60 4.87 -6.07
CA PRO A 97 -1.67 5.73 -6.56
C PRO A 97 -2.93 4.89 -6.78
N ALA A 98 -4.07 5.41 -6.33
CA ALA A 98 -5.33 4.74 -6.58
C ALA A 98 -5.71 4.87 -8.07
N PRO A 99 -6.57 3.98 -8.62
CA PRO A 99 -7.11 4.16 -9.95
C PRO A 99 -7.80 5.53 -10.06
N ASP A 100 -7.50 6.32 -11.09
CA ASP A 100 -8.12 7.64 -11.29
C ASP A 100 -9.42 7.47 -12.11
N PRO A 101 -10.61 7.62 -11.49
CA PRO A 101 -11.89 7.50 -12.19
C PRO A 101 -12.23 8.75 -13.00
N THR A 102 -11.44 9.82 -12.92
CA THR A 102 -11.83 11.12 -13.44
C THR A 102 -11.23 11.43 -14.81
N TRP A 103 -11.89 12.32 -15.54
CA TRP A 103 -11.41 12.94 -16.78
C TRP A 103 -10.69 14.29 -16.54
N THR A 104 -10.57 14.72 -15.28
CA THR A 104 -10.01 16.05 -14.93
C THR A 104 -8.53 16.20 -15.31
N GLY A 105 -8.06 17.42 -15.55
CA GLY A 105 -6.65 17.66 -15.97
C GLY A 105 -6.30 17.22 -17.40
N GLY A 106 -7.26 16.68 -18.17
CA GLY A 106 -7.09 16.48 -19.61
C GLY A 106 -7.08 17.81 -20.36
N THR A 107 -6.23 17.92 -21.38
CA THR A 107 -6.05 19.10 -22.24
C THR A 107 -6.23 18.73 -23.72
N ASN A 108 -6.47 19.74 -24.57
CA ASN A 108 -6.69 19.55 -26.01
C ASN A 108 -7.78 18.52 -26.37
N PRO A 109 -9.00 18.63 -25.79
CA PRO A 109 -10.04 17.65 -26.04
C PRO A 109 -10.46 17.64 -27.51
N ARG A 110 -10.71 16.44 -28.02
CA ARG A 110 -11.19 16.17 -29.38
C ARG A 110 -12.45 15.33 -29.30
N LEU A 111 -13.44 15.66 -30.12
CA LEU A 111 -14.61 14.82 -30.33
C LEU A 111 -14.22 13.72 -31.31
N LEU A 112 -14.35 12.46 -30.87
CA LEU A 112 -14.09 11.28 -31.71
C LEU A 112 -15.35 10.81 -32.42
N GLY A 113 -16.52 11.01 -31.81
CA GLY A 113 -17.79 10.65 -32.41
C GLY A 113 -18.95 10.65 -31.42
N GLU A 114 -20.02 9.99 -31.80
CA GLU A 114 -21.16 9.69 -30.94
C GLU A 114 -21.26 8.18 -30.72
N ASP A 115 -21.67 7.79 -29.52
CA ASP A 115 -21.77 6.40 -29.08
C ASP A 115 -23.04 6.17 -28.26
N THR A 116 -23.30 4.91 -27.92
CA THR A 116 -24.31 4.54 -26.93
C THR A 116 -23.66 3.74 -25.79
N VAL A 117 -23.83 4.21 -24.56
CA VAL A 117 -23.32 3.55 -23.34
C VAL A 117 -24.49 3.32 -22.39
N GLY A 118 -24.74 2.06 -22.00
CA GLY A 118 -25.85 1.73 -21.09
C GLY A 118 -27.24 2.12 -21.62
N GLY A 119 -27.40 2.20 -22.96
CA GLY A 119 -28.63 2.66 -23.62
C GLY A 119 -28.76 4.17 -23.79
N ASP A 120 -27.83 4.97 -23.24
CA ASP A 120 -27.82 6.42 -23.36
C ASP A 120 -26.90 6.87 -24.50
N ARG A 121 -27.36 7.84 -25.31
CA ARG A 121 -26.50 8.51 -26.30
C ARG A 121 -25.42 9.32 -25.60
N ALA A 122 -24.20 9.26 -26.13
CA ALA A 122 -23.04 9.96 -25.59
C ALA A 122 -22.19 10.60 -26.70
N TRP A 123 -21.48 11.66 -26.36
CA TRP A 123 -20.32 12.13 -27.13
C TRP A 123 -19.08 11.42 -26.63
N HIS A 124 -18.31 10.82 -27.53
CA HIS A 124 -17.03 10.19 -27.22
C HIS A 124 -15.90 11.20 -27.45
N LEU A 125 -15.16 11.51 -26.40
CA LEU A 125 -14.07 12.48 -26.41
C LEU A 125 -12.76 11.85 -25.97
N GLN A 126 -11.67 12.38 -26.50
CA GLN A 126 -10.31 12.07 -26.06
C GLN A 126 -9.57 13.37 -25.73
N ALA A 127 -8.75 13.34 -24.69
CA ALA A 127 -7.85 14.43 -24.32
C ALA A 127 -6.46 13.88 -23.94
N THR A 128 -5.47 14.77 -23.89
CA THR A 128 -4.11 14.46 -23.44
C THR A 128 -3.96 14.75 -21.95
N ARG A 129 -3.42 13.81 -21.17
CA ARG A 129 -3.08 13.97 -19.75
C ARG A 129 -1.65 13.49 -19.52
N GLY A 130 -0.72 14.44 -19.40
CA GLY A 130 0.71 14.11 -19.34
C GLY A 130 1.16 13.39 -20.61
N ALA A 131 1.85 12.26 -20.46
CA ALA A 131 2.26 11.40 -21.58
C ALA A 131 1.15 10.41 -22.03
N ALA A 132 0.00 10.40 -21.36
CA ALA A 132 -1.10 9.47 -21.60
C ALA A 132 -2.31 10.15 -22.27
N HIS A 133 -3.23 9.32 -22.75
CA HIS A 133 -4.55 9.75 -23.17
C HIS A 133 -5.60 9.42 -22.10
N VAL A 134 -6.63 10.25 -22.04
CA VAL A 134 -7.85 9.97 -21.29
C VAL A 134 -9.02 10.10 -22.25
N GLU A 135 -9.93 9.12 -22.21
CA GLU A 135 -11.16 9.15 -23.00
C GLU A 135 -12.38 9.21 -22.09
N MET A 136 -13.42 9.87 -22.56
CA MET A 136 -14.66 10.04 -21.83
C MET A 136 -15.88 10.01 -22.74
N TRP A 137 -16.94 9.38 -22.26
CA TRP A 137 -18.25 9.40 -22.88
C TRP A 137 -19.17 10.28 -22.07
N VAL A 138 -19.61 11.39 -22.65
CA VAL A 138 -20.47 12.40 -21.99
C VAL A 138 -21.90 12.22 -22.48
N ARG A 139 -22.82 11.94 -21.57
CA ARG A 139 -24.24 11.73 -21.86
C ARG A 139 -24.86 12.95 -22.51
N GLN A 140 -25.60 12.74 -23.60
CA GLN A 140 -26.10 13.84 -24.41
C GLN A 140 -27.17 14.70 -23.70
N ARG A 141 -28.04 14.07 -22.90
CA ARG A 141 -29.20 14.75 -22.29
C ARG A 141 -28.85 15.71 -21.15
N ASP A 142 -27.80 15.44 -20.39
CA ASP A 142 -27.52 16.15 -19.12
C ASP A 142 -26.03 16.33 -18.81
N GLY A 143 -25.14 15.87 -19.71
CA GLY A 143 -23.71 16.04 -19.58
C GLY A 143 -23.04 15.12 -18.56
N TYR A 144 -23.72 14.05 -18.11
CA TYR A 144 -23.12 13.13 -17.13
C TYR A 144 -22.00 12.28 -17.74
N PRO A 145 -20.92 11.96 -17.00
CA PRO A 145 -19.88 11.08 -17.49
C PRO A 145 -20.37 9.63 -17.42
N LEU A 146 -20.50 8.91 -18.54
CA LEU A 146 -20.97 7.52 -18.59
C LEU A 146 -19.84 6.51 -18.57
N GLN A 147 -18.70 6.88 -19.14
CA GLN A 147 -17.53 6.02 -19.20
C GLN A 147 -16.27 6.88 -19.20
N VAL A 148 -15.22 6.40 -18.55
CA VAL A 148 -13.88 6.99 -18.59
C VAL A 148 -12.85 5.89 -18.81
N LEU A 149 -11.90 6.12 -19.72
CA LEU A 149 -10.70 5.32 -19.87
C LEU A 149 -9.48 6.14 -19.44
N THR A 150 -8.71 5.63 -18.49
CA THR A 150 -7.47 6.24 -17.99
C THR A 150 -6.35 5.22 -18.01
N SER A 151 -5.10 5.67 -18.02
CA SER A 151 -3.95 4.80 -17.80
C SER A 151 -3.06 5.36 -16.71
N ASN A 152 -2.40 4.49 -15.95
CA ASN A 152 -1.32 4.90 -15.06
C ASN A 152 0.03 4.95 -15.80
N GLY A 153 1.04 5.54 -15.17
CA GLY A 153 2.40 5.62 -15.71
C GLY A 153 3.10 4.27 -15.91
N THR A 154 2.51 3.16 -15.45
CA THR A 154 3.05 1.79 -15.60
C THR A 154 2.37 1.01 -16.73
N GLY A 155 1.52 1.64 -17.53
CA GLY A 155 0.86 1.02 -18.69
C GLY A 155 -0.37 0.17 -18.36
N THR A 156 -0.90 0.26 -17.14
CA THR A 156 -2.22 -0.29 -16.80
C THR A 156 -3.29 0.64 -17.33
N VAL A 157 -4.25 0.10 -18.07
CA VAL A 157 -5.43 0.83 -18.55
C VAL A 157 -6.62 0.48 -17.68
N PHE A 158 -7.29 1.49 -17.15
CA PHE A 158 -8.52 1.39 -16.38
C PHE A 158 -9.69 1.86 -17.22
N ARG A 159 -10.77 1.09 -17.21
CA ARG A 159 -12.06 1.47 -17.76
C ARG A 159 -13.06 1.54 -16.61
N PHE A 160 -13.70 2.69 -16.47
CA PHE A 160 -14.78 2.94 -15.53
C PHE A 160 -16.08 3.11 -16.30
N ILE A 161 -17.15 2.44 -15.88
CA ILE A 161 -18.51 2.65 -16.41
C ILE A 161 -19.38 3.12 -15.25
N TYR A 162 -20.09 4.22 -15.47
CA TYR A 162 -20.90 4.89 -14.45
C TYR A 162 -22.39 4.70 -14.69
N ASP A 163 -23.11 4.37 -13.63
CA ASP A 163 -24.57 4.36 -13.61
C ASP A 163 -25.10 4.81 -12.24
N GLN A 164 -26.42 4.71 -12.03
CA GLN A 164 -27.10 5.05 -10.78
C GLN A 164 -26.61 6.37 -10.16
N PHE A 165 -26.62 7.44 -10.96
CA PHE A 165 -26.11 8.73 -10.52
C PHE A 165 -26.95 9.33 -9.39
N ASN A 166 -26.27 9.97 -8.45
CA ASN A 166 -26.87 10.68 -7.32
C ASN A 166 -27.69 9.80 -6.36
N THR A 167 -27.46 8.48 -6.37
CA THR A 167 -28.14 7.53 -5.45
C THR A 167 -27.24 7.09 -4.30
N ALA A 168 -25.92 7.15 -4.46
CA ALA A 168 -24.99 6.66 -3.46
C ALA A 168 -24.86 7.63 -2.27
N SER A 169 -24.62 7.07 -1.08
CA SER A 169 -24.09 7.82 0.04
C SER A 169 -22.68 8.32 -0.29
N GLY A 170 -22.26 9.41 0.35
CA GLY A 170 -20.89 9.91 0.20
C GLY A 170 -19.85 8.88 0.65
N VAL A 171 -18.62 9.05 0.17
CA VAL A 171 -17.47 8.23 0.57
C VAL A 171 -16.72 8.96 1.69
N ALA A 172 -16.47 8.26 2.80
CA ALA A 172 -15.78 8.81 3.97
C ALA A 172 -14.51 8.01 4.28
N ALA A 173 -13.51 8.68 4.84
CA ALA A 173 -12.29 8.03 5.29
C ALA A 173 -12.60 7.01 6.41
N PRO A 174 -11.80 5.94 6.57
CA PRO A 174 -11.98 5.02 7.68
C PRO A 174 -11.76 5.75 9.01
N ARG A 175 -12.39 5.26 10.08
CA ARG A 175 -12.15 5.82 11.41
C ARG A 175 -10.76 5.42 11.89
N THR A 176 -10.12 6.26 12.69
CA THR A 176 -8.77 6.00 13.22
C THR A 176 -8.57 4.61 13.85
N PRO A 177 -9.50 4.05 14.65
CA PRO A 177 -9.34 2.69 15.20
C PRO A 177 -9.34 1.58 14.14
N ASP A 178 -9.95 1.85 12.98
CA ASP A 178 -10.07 0.93 11.84
C ASP A 178 -8.84 1.02 10.91
N ILE A 179 -7.86 1.89 11.20
CA ILE A 179 -6.63 2.09 10.43
C ILE A 179 -5.45 1.45 11.18
N LYS A 180 -4.60 0.71 10.47
CA LYS A 180 -3.32 0.19 10.96
C LYS A 180 -2.41 1.38 11.27
N PRO A 181 -1.87 1.47 12.50
CA PRO A 181 -0.90 2.51 12.83
C PRO A 181 0.27 2.53 11.83
N PRO A 182 0.87 3.70 11.55
CA PRO A 182 2.07 3.77 10.73
C PRO A 182 3.18 2.88 11.30
N ALA A 183 3.91 2.23 10.40
CA ALA A 183 5.14 1.51 10.71
C ALA A 183 6.11 2.40 11.49
N ARG A 184 6.67 1.86 12.57
CA ARG A 184 7.66 2.54 13.43
C ARG A 184 9.05 2.05 13.09
N ALA A 185 9.99 2.97 12.88
CA ALA A 185 11.42 2.67 12.84
C ALA A 185 12.07 3.27 14.09
N LEU A 186 12.42 2.42 15.04
CA LEU A 186 12.95 2.82 16.34
C LEU A 186 14.43 2.48 16.46
N SER A 187 15.20 3.38 17.07
CA SER A 187 16.62 3.17 17.34
C SER A 187 16.91 3.26 18.83
N GLY A 188 17.73 2.33 19.31
CA GLY A 188 18.11 2.19 20.71
C GLY A 188 19.57 1.77 20.86
N ARG A 189 19.94 1.39 22.08
CA ARG A 189 21.28 0.91 22.45
C ARG A 189 21.15 -0.21 23.48
N VAL A 190 22.25 -0.89 23.76
CA VAL A 190 22.34 -1.87 24.88
C VAL A 190 21.88 -1.24 26.20
N GLY A 191 21.14 -2.02 26.99
CA GLY A 191 20.46 -1.60 28.21
C GLY A 191 19.13 -0.86 27.96
N GLY A 192 18.75 -0.64 26.70
CA GLY A 192 17.50 0.00 26.31
C GLY A 192 16.40 -0.98 25.92
N ALA A 193 15.16 -0.48 25.95
CA ALA A 193 13.98 -1.18 25.43
C ALA A 193 13.23 -0.30 24.43
N LEU A 194 12.76 -0.89 23.35
CA LEU A 194 11.97 -0.24 22.29
C LEU A 194 10.57 -0.87 22.26
N SER A 195 9.53 -0.02 22.26
CA SER A 195 8.13 -0.44 22.20
C SER A 195 7.58 -0.34 20.78
N LEU A 196 7.48 -1.48 20.13
CA LEU A 196 6.82 -1.66 18.84
C LEU A 196 5.30 -1.78 19.05
N SER A 197 4.58 -2.02 17.96
CA SER A 197 3.12 -2.07 17.97
C SER A 197 2.55 -3.25 18.76
N THR A 198 3.21 -4.41 18.70
CA THR A 198 2.76 -5.67 19.33
C THR A 198 3.79 -6.27 20.28
N ALA A 199 4.99 -5.70 20.37
CA ALA A 199 6.04 -6.19 21.26
C ALA A 199 6.85 -5.07 21.90
N ARG A 200 7.44 -5.37 23.05
CA ARG A 200 8.54 -4.61 23.63
C ARG A 200 9.81 -5.44 23.50
N ILE A 201 10.82 -4.89 22.84
CA ILE A 201 12.11 -5.55 22.60
C ILE A 201 13.19 -4.84 23.39
N SER A 202 14.01 -5.59 24.12
CA SER A 202 15.15 -5.07 24.88
C SER A 202 16.43 -5.79 24.50
N VAL A 203 17.51 -5.04 24.36
CA VAL A 203 18.87 -5.61 24.35
C VAL A 203 19.45 -5.36 25.73
N ILE A 204 19.58 -6.42 26.52
CA ILE A 204 19.99 -6.34 27.93
C ILE A 204 21.49 -6.11 28.02
N SER A 205 22.25 -6.95 27.31
CA SER A 205 23.71 -6.94 27.32
C SER A 205 24.28 -7.35 25.96
N CYS A 206 25.53 -6.96 25.71
CA CYS A 206 26.29 -7.41 24.55
C CYS A 206 27.73 -7.69 24.98
N ASP A 207 28.21 -8.89 24.66
CA ASP A 207 29.61 -9.30 24.76
C ASP A 207 30.13 -9.42 23.33
N ASP A 208 30.85 -8.40 22.87
CA ASP A 208 31.28 -8.31 21.48
C ASP A 208 32.51 -9.19 21.17
N ASN A 209 33.12 -9.80 22.19
CA ASN A 209 34.24 -10.73 22.05
C ASN A 209 34.06 -11.93 22.97
N ALA A 210 32.93 -12.60 22.81
CA ALA A 210 32.45 -13.59 23.75
C ALA A 210 33.33 -14.84 23.77
N THR A 211 33.56 -15.34 24.98
CA THR A 211 34.12 -16.68 25.20
C THR A 211 32.97 -17.70 25.32
N PRO A 212 32.95 -18.77 24.51
CA PRO A 212 31.97 -19.85 24.60
C PRO A 212 31.94 -20.54 25.96
N ASP A 213 30.77 -21.00 26.37
CA ASP A 213 30.61 -21.82 27.57
C ASP A 213 31.26 -23.22 27.38
N ASP A 214 31.16 -23.78 26.16
CA ASP A 214 31.88 -24.98 25.73
C ASP A 214 33.18 -24.59 25.00
N GLN A 215 34.32 -24.85 25.64
CA GLN A 215 35.65 -24.50 25.11
C GLN A 215 36.08 -25.34 23.90
N THR A 216 35.34 -26.38 23.53
CA THR A 216 35.59 -27.13 22.29
C THR A 216 35.05 -26.40 21.06
N ILE A 217 34.15 -25.43 21.25
CA ILE A 217 33.65 -24.55 20.20
C ILE A 217 34.58 -23.35 20.10
N VAL A 218 35.14 -23.14 18.92
CA VAL A 218 36.02 -22.00 18.62
C VAL A 218 35.54 -21.27 17.37
N PRO A 219 35.69 -19.93 17.29
CA PRO A 219 35.34 -19.21 16.08
C PRO A 219 36.28 -19.61 14.93
N ARG A 220 35.83 -19.43 13.68
CA ARG A 220 36.70 -19.64 12.52
C ARG A 220 37.89 -18.69 12.57
N PRO A 221 39.03 -19.07 11.97
CA PRO A 221 40.19 -18.19 11.90
C PRO A 221 39.84 -16.82 11.31
N GLY A 222 40.22 -15.74 12.02
CA GLY A 222 39.91 -14.36 11.64
C GLY A 222 38.58 -13.82 12.16
N ASN A 223 37.77 -14.65 12.81
CA ASN A 223 36.49 -14.28 13.40
C ASN A 223 36.51 -14.24 14.94
N ARG A 224 35.46 -13.66 15.51
CA ARG A 224 35.13 -13.65 16.94
C ARG A 224 33.64 -13.95 17.14
N PHE A 225 33.28 -14.43 18.31
CA PHE A 225 31.86 -14.53 18.69
C PHE A 225 31.37 -13.20 19.27
N VAL A 226 30.16 -12.82 18.89
CA VAL A 226 29.38 -11.73 19.51
C VAL A 226 28.14 -12.37 20.10
N VAL A 227 27.91 -12.16 21.39
CA VAL A 227 26.74 -12.67 22.10
C VAL A 227 25.89 -11.50 22.58
N VAL A 228 24.62 -11.50 22.20
CA VAL A 228 23.66 -10.45 22.56
C VAL A 228 22.55 -11.06 23.39
N GLU A 229 22.32 -10.54 24.58
CA GLU A 229 21.19 -10.93 25.41
C GLU A 229 19.98 -10.07 25.07
N VAL A 230 18.88 -10.72 24.73
CA VAL A 230 17.64 -10.05 24.35
C VAL A 230 16.48 -10.51 25.21
N ALA A 231 15.51 -9.62 25.39
CA ALA A 231 14.20 -9.95 25.93
C ALA A 231 13.09 -9.39 25.02
N VAL A 232 12.09 -10.22 24.75
CA VAL A 232 10.91 -9.88 23.95
C VAL A 232 9.68 -10.11 24.80
N GLN A 233 8.89 -9.07 25.01
CA GLN A 233 7.59 -9.16 25.66
C GLN A 233 6.47 -8.95 24.65
N ASN A 234 5.46 -9.81 24.64
CA ASN A 234 4.24 -9.59 23.88
C ASN A 234 3.38 -8.52 24.58
N THR A 235 3.22 -7.37 23.93
CA THR A 235 2.36 -6.27 24.41
C THR A 235 1.07 -6.13 23.59
N GLY A 236 0.86 -7.04 22.64
CA GLY A 236 -0.35 -7.13 21.83
C GLY A 236 -1.49 -7.85 22.56
N SER A 237 -2.61 -8.01 21.85
CA SER A 237 -3.81 -8.69 22.35
C SER A 237 -3.98 -10.12 21.84
N GLY A 238 -3.09 -10.60 20.98
CA GLY A 238 -3.07 -11.97 20.47
C GLY A 238 -1.67 -12.57 20.57
N ASP A 239 -1.54 -13.84 20.22
CA ASP A 239 -0.26 -14.56 20.31
C ASP A 239 0.78 -13.96 19.35
N LEU A 240 2.02 -13.91 19.82
CA LEU A 240 3.16 -13.34 19.10
C LEU A 240 4.18 -14.45 18.80
N SER A 241 4.38 -14.74 17.51
CA SER A 241 5.52 -15.56 17.07
C SER A 241 6.81 -14.76 17.20
N THR A 242 7.83 -15.34 17.84
CA THR A 242 9.14 -14.74 18.08
C THR A 242 10.25 -15.38 17.25
N PHE A 243 9.89 -16.14 16.21
CA PHE A 243 10.82 -16.61 15.16
C PHE A 243 11.25 -15.45 14.26
N PHE A 244 11.90 -14.46 14.85
CA PHE A 244 12.31 -13.25 14.16
C PHE A 244 13.60 -13.48 13.36
N ASP A 245 13.69 -12.77 12.24
CA ASP A 245 14.93 -12.62 11.50
C ASP A 245 15.79 -11.54 12.15
N TRP A 246 16.53 -11.95 13.19
CA TRP A 246 17.50 -11.08 13.85
C TRP A 246 18.73 -10.93 12.97
N LEU A 247 18.99 -9.70 12.53
CA LEU A 247 20.09 -9.37 11.63
C LEU A 247 21.13 -8.52 12.35
N LEU A 248 22.39 -8.97 12.35
CA LEU A 248 23.51 -8.16 12.79
C LEU A 248 24.16 -7.49 11.60
N THR A 249 24.50 -6.21 11.74
CA THR A 249 25.21 -5.41 10.71
C THR A 249 26.34 -4.60 11.32
N ASP A 250 27.28 -4.13 10.51
CA ASP A 250 28.42 -3.31 10.95
C ASP A 250 28.57 -2.02 10.14
N SER A 251 29.62 -1.25 10.44
CA SER A 251 29.97 -0.02 9.72
C SER A 251 30.26 -0.20 8.21
N ALA A 252 30.71 -1.39 7.78
CA ALA A 252 30.95 -1.72 6.39
C ALA A 252 29.67 -2.17 5.65
N ARG A 253 28.56 -2.32 6.39
CA ARG A 253 27.27 -2.88 5.94
C ARG A 253 27.34 -4.36 5.58
N ASP A 254 28.33 -5.06 6.13
CA ASP A 254 28.30 -6.51 6.14
C ASP A 254 27.16 -6.98 7.04
N THR A 255 26.58 -8.15 6.72
CA THR A 255 25.41 -8.69 7.43
C THR A 255 25.69 -10.11 7.90
N TRP A 256 25.31 -10.42 9.13
CA TRP A 256 25.48 -11.75 9.72
C TRP A 256 24.16 -12.33 10.21
N SER A 257 23.93 -13.60 9.87
CA SER A 257 22.90 -14.43 10.47
C SER A 257 23.38 -15.01 11.80
N GLN A 258 22.44 -15.45 12.63
CA GLN A 258 22.76 -16.16 13.88
C GLN A 258 23.65 -17.39 13.60
N ALA A 259 24.64 -17.59 14.46
CA ALA A 259 25.51 -18.75 14.49
C ALA A 259 24.99 -19.78 15.51
N LEU A 260 25.69 -20.91 15.61
CA LEU A 260 25.42 -21.89 16.67
C LEU A 260 25.56 -21.22 18.04
N SER A 261 24.60 -21.50 18.94
CA SER A 261 24.62 -20.97 20.31
C SER A 261 25.89 -21.37 21.04
N VAL A 262 26.56 -20.38 21.62
CA VAL A 262 27.75 -20.59 22.48
C VAL A 262 27.50 -20.23 23.94
N ARG A 263 26.26 -19.83 24.26
CA ARG A 263 25.82 -19.44 25.60
C ARG A 263 24.36 -19.80 25.82
N GLU A 264 24.02 -20.22 27.05
CA GLU A 264 22.66 -20.60 27.46
C GLU A 264 22.05 -19.63 28.50
N PRO A 265 20.71 -19.44 28.52
CA PRO A 265 19.74 -20.02 27.60
C PRO A 265 19.78 -19.32 26.23
N SER A 266 19.83 -20.09 25.16
CA SER A 266 19.72 -19.57 23.80
C SER A 266 18.31 -19.04 23.51
N PHE A 267 18.22 -17.96 22.72
CA PHE A 267 16.92 -17.45 22.29
C PHE A 267 16.41 -18.27 21.10
N LEU A 268 15.54 -19.25 21.36
CA LEU A 268 15.10 -20.23 20.37
C LEU A 268 13.86 -19.83 19.55
N GLY A 269 13.26 -18.67 19.84
CA GLY A 269 11.95 -18.31 19.30
C GLY A 269 10.83 -19.21 19.82
N GLY A 270 9.59 -18.87 19.49
CA GLY A 270 8.38 -19.53 19.97
C GLY A 270 7.16 -18.63 19.93
N GLU A 271 6.03 -19.10 20.43
CA GLU A 271 4.82 -18.29 20.60
C GLU A 271 4.75 -17.72 22.02
N LEU A 272 4.42 -16.43 22.12
CA LEU A 272 4.17 -15.74 23.38
C LEU A 272 2.70 -15.33 23.44
N ALA A 273 1.98 -15.75 24.49
CA ALA A 273 0.66 -15.23 24.78
C ALA A 273 0.72 -13.75 25.22
N PRO A 274 -0.39 -13.00 25.18
CA PRO A 274 -0.42 -11.61 25.63
C PRO A 274 0.16 -11.41 27.03
N GLY A 275 1.16 -10.53 27.14
CA GLY A 275 1.87 -10.21 28.39
C GLY A 275 3.10 -11.08 28.69
N GLU A 276 3.27 -12.22 28.01
CA GLU A 276 4.42 -13.11 28.22
C GLU A 276 5.73 -12.51 27.72
N THR A 277 6.84 -13.01 28.27
CA THR A 277 8.20 -12.57 27.93
C THR A 277 9.10 -13.77 27.68
N ALA A 278 9.84 -13.75 26.57
CA ALA A 278 10.98 -14.63 26.32
C ALA A 278 12.29 -13.85 26.48
N GLN A 279 13.31 -14.51 27.02
CA GLN A 279 14.65 -13.95 27.18
C GLN A 279 15.68 -15.03 26.86
N GLY A 280 16.80 -14.62 26.25
CA GLY A 280 17.89 -15.52 25.93
C GLY A 280 19.00 -14.85 25.13
N TYR A 281 19.99 -15.64 24.76
CA TYR A 281 21.17 -15.20 24.02
C TYR A 281 21.06 -15.50 22.53
N LEU A 282 21.37 -14.49 21.71
CA LEU A 282 21.65 -14.61 20.29
C LEU A 282 23.16 -14.67 20.09
N THR A 283 23.64 -15.61 19.30
CA THR A 283 25.07 -15.74 18.99
C THR A 283 25.33 -15.40 17.53
N TYR A 284 26.39 -14.64 17.27
CA TYR A 284 26.90 -14.35 15.93
C TYR A 284 28.39 -14.66 15.87
N GLU A 285 28.86 -15.02 14.69
CA GLU A 285 30.28 -15.16 14.42
C GLU A 285 30.66 -14.15 13.34
N VAL A 286 31.40 -13.12 13.72
CA VAL A 286 31.73 -11.97 12.88
C VAL A 286 33.22 -11.87 12.64
N THR A 287 33.64 -11.15 11.62
CA THR A 287 35.06 -10.87 11.40
C THR A 287 35.61 -10.04 12.56
N THR A 288 36.87 -10.28 12.94
CA THR A 288 37.53 -9.51 14.02
C THR A 288 37.64 -8.01 13.74
N SER A 289 37.54 -7.59 12.48
CA SER A 289 37.51 -6.19 12.07
C SER A 289 36.13 -5.53 12.13
N ALA A 290 35.05 -6.30 12.32
CA ALA A 290 33.70 -5.77 12.37
C ALA A 290 33.51 -4.82 13.57
N SER A 291 32.98 -3.62 13.31
CA SER A 291 32.84 -2.54 14.29
C SER A 291 31.53 -1.76 14.10
N GLN A 292 31.09 -1.02 15.14
CA GLN A 292 29.81 -0.32 15.17
C GLN A 292 28.65 -1.29 14.88
N LEU A 293 28.60 -2.36 15.66
CA LEU A 293 27.65 -3.44 15.44
C LEU A 293 26.22 -2.95 15.76
N VAL A 294 25.28 -3.25 14.87
CA VAL A 294 23.86 -2.92 15.02
C VAL A 294 23.02 -4.18 14.86
N LEU A 295 22.28 -4.54 15.91
CA LEU A 295 21.28 -5.60 15.87
C LEU A 295 19.95 -5.01 15.41
N THR A 296 19.39 -5.57 14.35
CA THR A 296 18.10 -5.16 13.79
C THR A 296 17.11 -6.31 13.80
N VAL A 297 15.86 -5.99 14.11
CA VAL A 297 14.73 -6.91 14.02
C VAL A 297 13.53 -6.22 13.40
N LYS A 298 12.86 -6.93 12.50
CA LYS A 298 11.60 -6.51 11.90
C LYS A 298 10.45 -7.32 12.49
N LEU A 299 9.41 -6.63 12.94
CA LEU A 299 8.18 -7.24 13.45
C LEU A 299 7.00 -6.57 12.77
N ASP A 300 6.22 -7.33 12.01
CA ASP A 300 5.19 -6.81 11.11
C ASP A 300 5.79 -5.73 10.17
N ASP A 301 5.31 -4.49 10.28
CA ASP A 301 5.87 -3.35 9.56
C ASP A 301 6.86 -2.53 10.40
N ASP A 302 6.95 -2.79 11.71
CA ASP A 302 7.85 -2.08 12.61
C ASP A 302 9.29 -2.62 12.51
N THR A 303 10.26 -1.75 12.75
CA THR A 303 11.69 -2.09 12.80
C THR A 303 12.31 -1.52 14.08
N ALA A 304 13.09 -2.34 14.77
CA ALA A 304 13.89 -1.95 15.91
C ALA A 304 15.37 -2.19 15.61
N SER A 305 16.21 -1.17 15.81
CA SER A 305 17.67 -1.26 15.66
C SER A 305 18.37 -0.84 16.95
N PHE A 306 19.34 -1.63 17.39
CA PHE A 306 20.10 -1.41 18.62
C PHE A 306 21.58 -1.30 18.30
N ALA A 307 22.19 -0.16 18.61
CA ALA A 307 23.65 -0.03 18.62
C ALA A 307 24.22 -0.86 19.77
N LEU A 308 25.17 -1.75 19.44
CA LEU A 308 25.80 -2.68 20.38
C LEU A 308 27.14 -2.17 20.90
N THR A 309 27.89 -1.43 20.07
CA THR A 309 29.22 -0.89 20.34
C THR A 309 29.37 0.55 19.86
#